data_AF-A0AB38D2S1-F1
#
_entry.id   AF-A0AB38D2S1-F1
#
_cell.length_a   1.000
_cell.length_b   1.000
_cell.length_c   1.000
_cell.angle_alpha   90.00
_cell.angle_beta   90.00
_cell.angle_gamma   90.00
#
_symmetry.space_group_name_H-M   'P 1'
#
loop_
_entity.id
_entity.type
_entity.pdbx_description
1 polymer ?
#
loop_
_entity_poly.entity_id
_entity_poly.type
_entity_poly.pdbx_seq_one_letter_code
_entity_poly.pdbx_strand_id
1 'polypeptide(L)'
;MTESSEPERLEISAPTMREIKVQYDQLTAEGWVLVDVVKPLLEGVGGETTAVFERSPGVTAEPYFAPRPGWTPLRDAPGWGPFYRHLQADVAALDPTAQVQILQRPHRLHLHVVEAKPEVLQAVKDLCYDAEAASLRTCQVCGEPGQVRLAEDESRWRVRCDDHTTILSASLPLADDLPGWRTRVDRLIDALAAVDPGSVLMQITASGTGPKGLWRGASAAGQDVIRAALQDLGRICGRCGTVSKEWLGTCSSCGWRP
;
A
#
# COMPACT_ATOMS: atom_id res chain seq x y z
N MET A 1 24.37 42.37 -5.27
CA MET A 1 23.15 42.27 -4.46
C MET A 1 22.11 41.59 -5.33
N THR A 2 21.93 40.29 -5.20
CA THR A 2 20.85 39.55 -5.84
C THR A 2 19.61 39.77 -4.97
N GLU A 3 18.64 40.55 -5.47
CA GLU A 3 17.32 40.64 -4.85
C GLU A 3 16.71 39.23 -4.85
N SER A 4 16.63 38.64 -3.66
CA SER A 4 15.86 37.42 -3.45
C SER A 4 14.39 37.80 -3.50
N SER A 5 13.79 37.82 -4.68
CA SER A 5 12.35 38.02 -4.82
C SER A 5 11.64 36.82 -4.18
N GLU A 6 10.82 37.07 -3.15
CA GLU A 6 9.97 36.03 -2.58
C GLU A 6 9.05 35.43 -3.65
N PRO A 7 8.77 34.11 -3.61
CA PRO A 7 7.86 33.47 -4.55
C PRO A 7 6.47 34.09 -4.45
N GLU A 8 5.87 34.42 -5.60
CA GLU A 8 4.49 34.87 -5.64
C GLU A 8 3.57 33.67 -5.36
N ARG A 9 2.58 33.83 -4.48
CA ARG A 9 1.70 32.73 -4.04
C ARG A 9 0.24 33.06 -4.30
N LEU A 10 -0.49 32.10 -4.88
CA LEU A 10 -1.90 32.17 -5.20
C LEU A 10 -2.63 30.98 -4.57
N GLU A 11 -3.70 31.25 -3.85
CA GLU A 11 -4.58 30.22 -3.28
C GLU A 11 -5.94 30.30 -3.95
N ILE A 12 -6.42 29.18 -4.47
CA ILE A 12 -7.76 29.05 -5.03
C ILE A 12 -8.52 27.95 -4.30
N SER A 13 -9.79 28.18 -4.03
CA SER A 13 -10.69 27.21 -3.42
C SER A 13 -11.90 26.97 -4.32
N ALA A 14 -12.36 25.73 -4.38
CA ALA A 14 -13.58 25.36 -5.08
C ALA A 14 -14.25 24.15 -4.41
N PRO A 15 -15.57 23.94 -4.58
CA PRO A 15 -16.28 22.79 -4.01
C PRO A 15 -15.65 21.44 -4.38
N THR A 16 -15.07 21.33 -5.58
CA THR A 16 -14.46 20.10 -6.10
C THR A 16 -13.14 20.34 -6.83
N MET A 17 -12.32 19.30 -6.96
CA MET A 17 -11.12 19.37 -7.79
C MET A 17 -11.40 19.59 -9.27
N ARG A 18 -12.60 19.23 -9.74
CA ARG A 18 -12.98 19.41 -11.13
C ARG A 18 -13.01 20.89 -11.52
N GLU A 19 -13.47 21.74 -10.61
CA GLU A 19 -13.52 23.19 -10.80
C GLU A 19 -12.12 23.82 -10.70
N ILE A 20 -11.31 23.37 -9.75
CA ILE A 20 -9.88 23.75 -9.66
C ILE A 20 -9.15 23.39 -10.95
N LYS A 21 -9.46 22.24 -11.56
CA LYS A 21 -8.78 21.79 -12.77
C LYS A 21 -8.91 22.77 -13.94
N VAL A 22 -10.05 23.44 -14.08
CA VAL A 22 -10.25 24.45 -15.13
C VAL A 22 -9.25 25.61 -14.96
N GLN A 23 -9.03 26.05 -13.72
CA GLN A 23 -8.09 27.11 -13.40
C GLN A 23 -6.63 26.63 -13.43
N TYR A 24 -6.38 25.38 -13.04
CA TYR A 24 -5.04 24.77 -13.05
C TYR A 24 -4.40 24.82 -14.44
N ASP A 25 -5.15 24.43 -15.48
CA ASP A 25 -4.61 24.39 -16.85
C ASP A 25 -4.26 25.81 -17.35
N GLN A 26 -5.03 26.83 -16.93
CA GLN A 26 -4.70 28.25 -17.21
C GLN A 26 -3.49 28.74 -16.40
N LEU A 27 -3.48 28.51 -15.08
CA LEU A 27 -2.43 28.96 -14.18
C LEU A 27 -1.08 28.35 -14.55
N THR A 28 -1.06 27.07 -14.91
CA THR A 28 0.17 26.41 -15.39
C THR A 28 0.67 26.98 -16.70
N ALA A 29 -0.22 27.37 -17.63
CA ALA A 29 0.17 28.07 -18.86
C ALA A 29 0.76 29.47 -18.59
N GLU A 30 0.36 30.11 -17.49
CA GLU A 30 0.88 31.39 -17.01
C GLU A 30 2.16 31.26 -16.14
N GLY A 31 2.70 30.05 -16.01
CA GLY A 31 3.94 29.77 -15.28
C GLY A 31 3.78 29.55 -13.78
N TRP A 32 2.55 29.35 -13.28
CA TRP A 32 2.31 28.97 -11.89
C TRP A 32 2.53 27.48 -11.66
N VAL A 33 3.05 27.12 -10.49
CA VAL A 33 3.33 25.74 -10.07
C VAL A 33 2.43 25.37 -8.91
N LEU A 34 1.64 24.31 -9.04
CA LEU A 34 0.84 23.79 -7.94
C LEU A 34 1.74 23.13 -6.89
N VAL A 35 1.79 23.70 -5.68
CA VAL A 35 2.66 23.24 -4.58
C VAL A 35 1.91 22.48 -3.50
N ASP A 36 0.61 22.75 -3.32
CA ASP A 36 -0.21 22.04 -2.33
C ASP A 36 -1.67 21.91 -2.76
N VAL A 37 -2.33 20.84 -2.32
CA VAL A 37 -3.77 20.65 -2.48
C VAL A 37 -4.34 20.02 -1.22
N VAL A 38 -5.20 20.77 -0.53
CA VAL A 38 -5.98 20.28 0.60
C VAL A 38 -7.36 19.87 0.10
N LYS A 39 -7.67 18.58 0.19
CA LYS A 39 -8.97 18.03 -0.20
C LYS A 39 -9.80 17.65 1.02
N PRO A 40 -11.12 17.88 1.01
CA PRO A 40 -12.02 17.27 2.00
C PRO A 40 -12.02 15.73 1.85
N LEU A 41 -12.39 15.03 2.93
CA LEU A 41 -12.44 13.57 2.95
C LEU A 41 -13.40 12.99 1.87
N LEU A 42 -14.49 13.70 1.59
CA LEU A 42 -15.35 13.51 0.44
C LEU A 42 -15.47 14.83 -0.33
N GLU A 43 -15.06 14.84 -1.60
CA GLU A 43 -15.32 15.98 -2.50
C GLU A 43 -16.84 16.19 -2.64
N GLY A 44 -17.30 17.44 -2.52
CA GLY A 44 -18.73 17.79 -2.56
C GLY A 44 -19.51 17.62 -1.25
N VAL A 45 -18.89 17.14 -0.16
CA VAL A 45 -19.54 17.04 1.16
C VAL A 45 -18.62 17.56 2.27
N GLY A 46 -18.87 18.80 2.72
CA GLY A 46 -18.34 19.30 4.00
C GLY A 46 -17.01 20.05 3.97
N GLY A 47 -16.47 20.41 2.80
CA GLY A 47 -15.34 21.33 2.68
C GLY A 47 -15.04 21.68 1.23
N GLU A 48 -14.44 22.85 1.00
CA GLU A 48 -13.85 23.18 -0.30
C GLU A 48 -12.53 22.45 -0.46
N THR A 49 -12.20 22.14 -1.71
CA THR A 49 -10.82 21.82 -2.06
C THR A 49 -10.06 23.12 -2.22
N THR A 50 -8.87 23.20 -1.63
CA THR A 50 -7.98 24.37 -1.73
C THR A 50 -6.70 23.95 -2.44
N ALA A 51 -6.29 24.72 -3.44
CA ALA A 51 -5.06 24.53 -4.20
C ALA A 51 -4.18 25.77 -4.06
N VAL A 52 -2.91 25.54 -3.72
CA VAL A 52 -1.90 26.58 -3.56
C VAL A 52 -0.92 26.50 -4.71
N PHE A 53 -0.74 27.62 -5.40
CA PHE A 53 0.19 27.79 -6.49
C PHE A 53 1.29 28.78 -6.10
N GLU A 54 2.51 28.53 -6.59
CA GLU A 54 3.65 29.43 -6.45
C GLU A 54 4.26 29.74 -7.82
N ARG A 55 4.72 30.97 -8.01
CA ARG A 55 5.41 31.43 -9.21
C ARG A 55 6.73 32.09 -8.81
N SER A 56 7.83 31.43 -9.15
CA SER A 56 9.19 31.91 -8.88
C SER A 56 9.95 32.14 -10.19
N PRO A 57 10.68 33.25 -10.35
CA PRO A 57 11.55 33.42 -11.50
C PRO A 57 12.61 32.32 -11.50
N GLY A 58 12.59 31.47 -12.54
CA GLY A 58 13.57 30.39 -12.73
C GLY A 58 13.15 29.02 -12.19
N VAL A 59 12.00 28.88 -11.53
CA VAL A 59 11.42 27.56 -11.26
C VAL A 59 10.60 27.17 -12.46
N THR A 60 11.21 26.45 -13.41
CA THR A 60 10.42 25.63 -14.33
C THR A 60 9.73 24.60 -13.47
N ALA A 61 8.39 24.56 -13.50
CA ALA A 61 7.67 23.47 -12.90
C ALA A 61 8.32 22.17 -13.40
N GLU A 62 8.88 21.36 -12.50
CA GLU A 62 8.92 19.95 -12.80
C GLU A 62 7.46 19.62 -13.14
N PRO A 63 7.20 19.09 -14.35
CA PRO A 63 5.83 18.81 -14.73
C PRO A 63 5.26 17.99 -13.58
N TYR A 64 4.07 18.36 -13.11
CA TYR A 64 3.36 17.64 -12.06
C TYR A 64 3.29 16.11 -12.34
N PHE A 65 3.59 15.74 -13.59
CA PHE A 65 3.59 14.44 -14.25
C PHE A 65 4.98 13.81 -14.50
N ALA A 66 6.08 14.36 -13.97
CA ALA A 66 7.36 13.62 -13.94
C ALA A 66 7.19 12.33 -13.11
N PRO A 67 7.91 11.23 -13.43
CA PRO A 67 7.86 10.01 -12.64
C PRO A 67 8.11 10.29 -11.16
N ARG A 68 7.05 10.16 -10.35
CA ARG A 68 7.12 10.56 -8.95
C ARG A 68 7.77 9.44 -8.13
N PRO A 69 8.72 9.78 -7.24
CA PRO A 69 9.22 8.84 -6.25
C PRO A 69 8.05 8.22 -5.46
N GLY A 70 7.98 6.88 -5.40
CA GLY A 70 6.93 6.14 -4.69
C GLY A 70 5.82 5.53 -5.58
N TRP A 71 5.78 5.85 -6.87
CA TRP A 71 4.94 5.12 -7.83
C TRP A 71 5.65 3.82 -8.19
N THR A 72 5.09 2.71 -7.75
CA THR A 72 5.72 1.39 -7.82
C THR A 72 4.82 0.42 -8.58
N PRO A 73 5.38 -0.66 -9.14
CA PRO A 73 4.57 -1.75 -9.67
C PRO A 73 3.57 -2.22 -8.63
N LEU A 74 2.39 -2.69 -9.05
CA LEU A 74 1.40 -3.29 -8.16
C LEU A 74 2.04 -4.40 -7.31
N ARG A 75 1.98 -4.27 -5.98
CA ARG A 75 2.57 -5.22 -5.02
C ARG A 75 1.52 -5.63 -4.00
N ASP A 76 1.56 -6.87 -3.52
CA ASP A 76 0.73 -7.30 -2.37
C ASP A 76 -0.79 -7.08 -2.52
N ALA A 77 -1.30 -7.04 -3.76
CA ALA A 77 -2.73 -6.97 -4.09
C ALA A 77 -3.07 -7.96 -5.23
N PRO A 78 -2.93 -9.27 -4.99
CA PRO A 78 -3.13 -10.29 -6.04
C PRO A 78 -4.50 -10.21 -6.70
N GLY A 79 -5.55 -9.84 -5.95
CA GLY A 79 -6.90 -9.67 -6.49
C GLY A 79 -7.05 -8.53 -7.50
N TRP A 80 -6.17 -7.53 -7.46
CA TRP A 80 -6.15 -6.44 -8.44
C TRP A 80 -5.26 -6.72 -9.65
N GLY A 81 -4.42 -7.75 -9.58
CA GLY A 81 -3.50 -8.13 -10.66
C GLY A 81 -4.15 -8.32 -12.03
N PRO A 82 -5.26 -9.09 -12.14
CA PRO A 82 -5.96 -9.26 -13.42
C PRO A 82 -6.46 -7.95 -14.03
N PHE A 83 -7.08 -7.08 -13.24
CA PHE A 83 -7.60 -5.78 -13.70
C PHE A 83 -6.49 -4.88 -14.21
N TYR A 84 -5.36 -4.85 -13.51
CA TYR A 84 -4.23 -4.03 -13.94
C TYR A 84 -3.61 -4.55 -15.25
N ARG A 85 -3.51 -5.87 -15.44
CA ARG A 85 -3.05 -6.44 -16.72
C ARG A 85 -4.01 -6.13 -17.86
N HIS A 86 -5.32 -6.17 -17.60
CA HIS A 86 -6.32 -5.82 -18.62
C HIS A 86 -6.21 -4.35 -19.01
N LEU A 87 -6.13 -3.45 -18.03
CA LEU A 87 -5.86 -2.03 -18.25
C LEU A 87 -4.59 -1.82 -19.10
N GLN A 88 -3.49 -2.49 -18.77
CA GLN A 88 -2.25 -2.38 -19.55
C GLN A 88 -2.44 -2.82 -21.01
N ALA A 89 -3.19 -3.90 -21.25
CA ALA A 89 -3.47 -4.37 -22.59
C ALA A 89 -4.36 -3.39 -23.37
N ASP A 90 -5.41 -2.86 -22.74
CA ASP A 90 -6.34 -1.90 -23.37
C ASP A 90 -5.65 -0.57 -23.68
N VAL A 91 -4.82 -0.07 -22.76
CA VAL A 91 -3.99 1.13 -22.98
C VAL A 91 -3.01 0.90 -24.13
N ALA A 92 -2.30 -0.23 -24.15
CA ALA A 92 -1.35 -0.55 -25.22
C ALA A 92 -2.04 -0.73 -26.59
N ALA A 93 -3.30 -1.15 -26.63
CA ALA A 93 -4.09 -1.25 -27.85
C ALA A 93 -4.48 0.13 -28.41
N LEU A 94 -4.72 1.12 -27.55
CA LEU A 94 -4.98 2.51 -27.95
C LEU A 94 -3.69 3.23 -28.36
N ASP A 95 -2.64 3.07 -27.56
CA ASP A 95 -1.34 3.68 -27.78
C ASP A 95 -0.24 2.83 -27.14
N PRO A 96 0.56 2.09 -27.94
CA PRO A 96 1.67 1.29 -27.45
C PRO A 96 2.76 2.10 -26.74
N THR A 97 2.79 3.42 -26.92
CA THR A 97 3.75 4.33 -26.29
C THR A 97 3.18 5.00 -25.03
N ALA A 98 1.91 4.78 -24.70
CA ALA A 98 1.30 5.37 -23.52
C ALA A 98 1.92 4.81 -22.23
N GLN A 99 2.11 5.70 -21.27
CA GLN A 99 2.68 5.39 -19.96
C GLN A 99 1.66 5.71 -18.87
N VAL A 100 1.29 4.69 -18.10
CA VAL A 100 0.41 4.83 -16.92
C VAL A 100 1.18 4.40 -15.68
N GLN A 101 1.23 5.29 -14.68
CA GLN A 101 1.79 4.98 -13.38
C GLN A 101 0.68 4.58 -12.40
N ILE A 102 1.04 3.73 -11.41
CA ILE A 102 0.17 3.37 -10.29
C ILE A 102 0.72 3.86 -8.95
N LEU A 103 -0.16 4.44 -8.14
CA LEU A 103 0.03 4.62 -6.72
C LEU A 103 -0.98 3.74 -5.99
N GLN A 104 -0.49 2.63 -5.44
CA GLN A 104 -1.33 1.73 -4.66
C GLN A 104 -1.65 2.34 -3.30
N ARG A 105 -2.91 2.76 -3.10
CA ARG A 105 -3.41 3.19 -1.80
C ARG A 105 -4.03 2.01 -1.07
N PRO A 106 -4.17 2.10 0.27
CA PRO A 106 -4.74 1.01 1.04
C PRO A 106 -6.11 0.53 0.59
N HIS A 107 -6.96 1.39 0.03
CA HIS A 107 -8.34 1.08 -0.35
C HIS A 107 -8.63 1.28 -1.86
N ARG A 108 -7.68 1.74 -2.67
CA ARG A 108 -7.88 1.89 -4.12
C ARG A 108 -6.57 1.88 -4.89
N LEU A 109 -6.64 1.58 -6.18
CA LEU A 109 -5.64 2.01 -7.13
C LEU A 109 -5.82 3.52 -7.37
N HIS A 110 -4.71 4.23 -7.45
CA HIS A 110 -4.69 5.56 -8.02
C HIS A 110 -3.79 5.52 -9.26
N LEU A 111 -4.36 5.86 -10.41
CA LEU A 111 -3.75 5.69 -11.72
C LEU A 111 -3.53 7.06 -12.35
N HIS A 112 -2.41 7.20 -13.03
CA HIS A 112 -2.04 8.47 -13.63
C HIS A 112 -1.42 8.26 -15.01
N VAL A 113 -1.98 8.94 -16.01
CA VAL A 113 -1.48 8.93 -17.39
C VAL A 113 -0.33 9.94 -17.49
N VAL A 114 0.89 9.44 -17.62
CA VAL A 114 2.11 10.25 -17.77
C VAL A 114 2.26 10.70 -19.21
N GLU A 115 2.03 9.79 -20.15
CA GLU A 115 2.22 10.01 -21.57
C GLU A 115 1.16 9.23 -22.33
N ALA A 116 0.57 9.86 -23.35
CA ALA A 116 -0.28 9.24 -24.35
C ALA A 116 -0.43 10.22 -25.52
N LYS A 117 -0.67 9.70 -26.73
CA LYS A 117 -1.00 10.55 -27.88
C LYS A 117 -2.23 11.41 -27.61
N PRO A 118 -2.26 12.70 -28.03
CA PRO A 118 -3.37 13.60 -27.77
C PRO A 118 -4.73 13.06 -28.22
N GLU A 119 -4.79 12.36 -29.35
CA GLU A 119 -6.01 11.80 -29.93
C GLU A 119 -6.66 10.69 -29.10
N VAL A 120 -5.92 10.01 -28.23
CA VAL A 120 -6.45 8.93 -27.37
C VAL A 120 -6.28 9.21 -25.87
N LEU A 121 -5.68 10.33 -25.49
CA LEU A 121 -5.41 10.70 -24.10
C LEU A 121 -6.67 10.61 -23.23
N GLN A 122 -7.81 11.06 -23.75
CA GLN A 122 -9.07 11.00 -22.98
C GLN A 122 -9.53 9.54 -22.78
N ALA A 123 -9.47 8.70 -23.82
CA ALA A 123 -9.84 7.29 -23.71
C ALA A 123 -8.92 6.54 -22.71
N VAL A 124 -7.62 6.82 -22.71
CA VAL A 124 -6.68 6.25 -21.73
C VAL A 124 -7.03 6.72 -20.30
N LYS A 125 -7.42 7.99 -20.12
CA LYS A 125 -7.88 8.50 -18.82
C LYS A 125 -9.17 7.83 -18.36
N ASP A 126 -10.12 7.60 -19.27
CA ASP A 126 -11.38 6.93 -18.96
C ASP A 126 -11.12 5.47 -18.51
N LEU A 127 -10.24 4.74 -19.20
CA LEU A 127 -9.80 3.40 -18.78
C LEU A 127 -9.16 3.42 -17.37
N CYS A 128 -8.33 4.43 -17.08
CA CYS A 128 -7.74 4.58 -15.75
C CYS A 128 -8.82 4.82 -14.69
N TYR A 129 -9.79 5.68 -14.98
CA TYR A 129 -10.91 5.98 -14.08
C TYR A 129 -11.76 4.73 -13.79
N ASP A 130 -12.06 3.94 -14.82
CA ASP A 130 -12.81 2.69 -14.68
C ASP A 130 -12.03 1.66 -13.84
N ALA A 131 -10.72 1.55 -14.03
CA ALA A 131 -9.86 0.68 -13.24
C ALA A 131 -9.75 1.14 -11.77
N GLU A 132 -9.66 2.44 -11.50
CA GLU A 132 -9.74 2.98 -10.14
C GLU A 132 -11.09 2.61 -9.48
N ALA A 133 -12.19 2.82 -10.19
CA ALA A 133 -13.54 2.51 -9.72
C ALA A 133 -13.75 1.00 -9.48
N ALA A 134 -13.19 0.15 -10.35
CA ALA A 134 -13.20 -1.30 -10.18
C ALA A 134 -12.42 -1.72 -8.93
N SER A 135 -11.26 -1.10 -8.67
CA SER A 135 -10.44 -1.41 -7.50
C SER A 135 -11.18 -1.17 -6.17
N LEU A 136 -12.07 -0.17 -6.11
CA LEU A 136 -12.90 0.15 -4.94
C LEU A 136 -13.97 -0.91 -4.64
N ARG A 137 -14.31 -1.76 -5.62
CA ARG A 137 -15.35 -2.80 -5.52
C ARG A 137 -14.81 -4.22 -5.65
N THR A 138 -13.49 -4.36 -5.67
CA THR A 138 -12.80 -5.63 -5.90
C THR A 138 -11.91 -5.95 -4.71
N CYS A 139 -12.09 -7.12 -4.11
CA CYS A 139 -11.27 -7.60 -3.01
C CYS A 139 -9.79 -7.67 -3.44
N GLN A 140 -8.93 -6.94 -2.73
CA GLN A 140 -7.48 -6.90 -3.00
C GLN A 140 -6.78 -8.27 -2.88
N VAL A 141 -7.39 -9.23 -2.16
CA VAL A 141 -6.80 -10.54 -1.92
C VAL A 141 -7.17 -11.51 -3.05
N CYS A 142 -8.46 -11.74 -3.29
CA CYS A 142 -8.89 -12.77 -4.25
C CYS A 142 -9.42 -12.23 -5.59
N GLY A 143 -9.77 -10.95 -5.70
CA GLY A 143 -10.36 -10.38 -6.91
C GLY A 143 -11.88 -10.51 -7.02
N GLU A 144 -12.53 -11.17 -6.06
CA GLU A 144 -14.00 -11.22 -5.96
C GLU A 144 -14.61 -9.87 -5.57
N PRO A 145 -15.93 -9.64 -5.78
CA PRO A 145 -16.61 -8.45 -5.32
C PRO A 145 -16.34 -8.15 -3.84
N GLY A 146 -15.96 -6.91 -3.54
CA GLY A 146 -15.60 -6.47 -2.19
C GLY A 146 -16.07 -5.05 -1.91
N GLN A 147 -15.93 -4.62 -0.67
CA GLN A 147 -16.25 -3.27 -0.24
C GLN A 147 -15.12 -2.69 0.61
N VAL A 148 -15.02 -1.37 0.62
CA VAL A 148 -14.10 -0.63 1.49
C VAL A 148 -14.49 -0.87 2.94
N ARG A 149 -13.60 -1.45 3.73
CA ARG A 149 -13.77 -1.69 5.17
C ARG A 149 -12.55 -1.18 5.94
N LEU A 150 -12.76 -0.81 7.19
CA LEU A 150 -11.67 -0.52 8.10
C LEU A 150 -11.03 -1.85 8.50
N ALA A 151 -9.72 -1.99 8.34
CA ALA A 151 -9.01 -3.12 8.92
C ALA A 151 -8.91 -2.92 10.44
N GLU A 152 -9.07 -3.98 11.23
CA GLU A 152 -9.08 -3.88 12.70
C GLU A 152 -7.67 -3.62 13.27
N ASP A 153 -6.62 -4.06 12.56
CA ASP A 153 -5.22 -4.02 12.97
C ASP A 153 -4.45 -2.80 12.44
N GLU A 154 -4.91 -2.23 11.34
CA GLU A 154 -4.32 -1.07 10.71
C GLU A 154 -5.42 -0.03 10.58
N SER A 155 -5.19 1.20 11.05
CA SER A 155 -6.04 2.38 10.86
C SER A 155 -6.17 2.82 9.39
N ARG A 156 -6.26 1.84 8.48
CA ARG A 156 -6.17 1.92 7.04
C ARG A 156 -7.35 1.15 6.46
N TRP A 157 -8.08 1.86 5.60
CA TRP A 157 -9.15 1.28 4.81
C TRP A 157 -8.59 0.29 3.79
N ARG A 158 -9.23 -0.87 3.63
CA ARG A 158 -8.91 -1.91 2.63
C ARG A 158 -10.18 -2.32 1.88
N VAL A 159 -10.05 -2.78 0.62
CA VAL A 159 -11.20 -3.38 -0.10
C VAL A 159 -11.14 -4.88 0.05
N ARG A 160 -12.17 -5.47 0.66
CA ARG A 160 -12.24 -6.90 0.98
C ARG A 160 -13.65 -7.45 0.75
N CYS A 161 -13.74 -8.71 0.31
CA CYS A 161 -14.99 -9.48 0.28
C CYS A 161 -15.32 -10.02 1.67
N ASP A 162 -16.54 -10.54 1.88
CA ASP A 162 -16.95 -11.08 3.18
C ASP A 162 -15.97 -12.14 3.71
N ASP A 163 -15.58 -13.12 2.88
CA ASP A 163 -14.62 -14.16 3.26
C ASP A 163 -13.28 -13.57 3.74
N HIS A 164 -12.75 -12.56 3.04
CA HIS A 164 -11.49 -11.92 3.41
C HIS A 164 -11.63 -10.79 4.43
N THR A 165 -12.84 -10.57 4.94
CA THR A 165 -13.07 -9.74 6.12
C THR A 165 -13.18 -10.60 7.34
N THR A 166 -13.85 -11.74 7.21
CA THR A 166 -13.89 -12.79 8.23
C THR A 166 -12.53 -13.43 8.43
N ILE A 167 -11.64 -13.50 7.45
CA ILE A 167 -10.26 -13.98 7.71
C ILE A 167 -9.44 -12.98 8.56
N LEU A 168 -9.86 -11.71 8.63
CA LEU A 168 -9.28 -10.72 9.53
C LEU A 168 -10.04 -10.59 10.86
N SER A 169 -11.36 -10.81 10.89
CA SER A 169 -12.21 -10.69 12.09
C SER A 169 -12.56 -12.01 12.78
N ALA A 170 -12.54 -13.14 12.08
CA ALA A 170 -12.25 -14.42 12.69
C ALA A 170 -10.75 -14.46 12.80
N SER A 171 -10.27 -14.09 13.99
CA SER A 171 -8.97 -14.54 14.45
C SER A 171 -8.82 -16.02 14.04
N LEU A 172 -8.03 -16.27 12.98
CA LEU A 172 -7.00 -17.29 13.13
C LEU A 172 -6.46 -17.01 14.52
N PRO A 173 -6.51 -17.98 15.47
CA PRO A 173 -6.05 -17.73 16.82
C PRO A 173 -4.78 -16.92 16.66
N LEU A 174 -4.74 -15.68 17.22
CA LEU A 174 -3.55 -14.82 17.16
C LEU A 174 -2.38 -15.77 17.26
N ALA A 175 -1.39 -15.78 16.38
CA ALA A 175 -0.58 -16.99 16.26
C ALA A 175 0.05 -17.45 17.61
N ASP A 176 0.10 -16.57 18.61
CA ASP A 176 0.16 -16.74 20.08
C ASP A 176 -0.76 -17.82 20.74
N ASP A 177 -1.92 -18.14 20.18
CA ASP A 177 -2.96 -19.07 20.62
C ASP A 177 -2.88 -20.42 19.88
N LEU A 178 -2.02 -20.53 18.86
CA LEU A 178 -1.77 -21.81 18.22
C LEU A 178 -0.84 -22.65 19.13
N PRO A 179 -1.29 -23.81 19.67
CA PRO A 179 -0.57 -24.50 20.75
C PRO A 179 0.87 -24.90 20.39
N GLY A 180 1.08 -25.28 19.12
CA GLY A 180 2.41 -25.64 18.60
C GLY A 180 3.35 -24.45 18.49
N TRP A 181 2.81 -23.26 18.25
CA TRP A 181 3.57 -22.02 18.11
C TRP A 181 3.92 -21.42 19.47
N ARG A 182 2.94 -21.33 20.38
CA ARG A 182 3.13 -20.82 21.73
C ARG A 182 4.28 -21.51 22.47
N THR A 183 4.28 -22.85 22.46
CA THR A 183 5.34 -23.66 23.08
C THR A 183 6.75 -23.30 22.56
N ARG A 184 6.86 -22.88 21.30
CA ARG A 184 8.14 -22.55 20.66
C ARG A 184 8.54 -21.09 20.88
N VAL A 185 7.56 -20.18 20.90
CA VAL A 185 7.76 -18.80 21.32
C VAL A 185 8.23 -18.75 22.76
N ASP A 186 7.64 -19.53 23.66
CA ASP A 186 8.07 -19.63 25.06
C ASP A 186 9.54 -20.08 25.16
N ARG A 187 9.93 -21.13 24.41
CA ARG A 187 11.33 -21.56 24.35
C ARG A 187 12.28 -20.51 23.78
N LEU A 188 11.82 -19.72 22.80
CA LEU A 188 12.60 -18.60 22.28
C LEU A 188 12.80 -17.54 23.36
N ILE A 189 11.76 -17.18 24.11
CA ILE A 189 11.83 -16.22 25.21
C ILE A 189 12.83 -16.73 26.27
N ASP A 190 12.74 -17.99 26.66
CA ASP A 190 13.67 -18.60 27.63
C ASP A 190 15.12 -18.61 27.13
N ALA A 191 15.35 -19.03 25.88
CA ALA A 191 16.67 -19.06 25.28
C ALA A 191 17.27 -17.65 25.14
N LEU A 192 16.44 -16.67 24.79
CA LEU A 192 16.86 -15.28 24.66
C LEU A 192 17.17 -14.68 26.03
N ALA A 193 16.37 -14.94 27.06
CA ALA A 193 16.63 -14.49 28.42
C ALA A 193 17.95 -15.06 28.99
N ALA A 194 18.32 -16.28 28.60
CA ALA A 194 19.57 -16.91 29.02
C ALA A 194 20.82 -16.30 28.36
N VAL A 195 20.72 -15.86 27.11
CA VAL A 195 21.84 -15.31 26.32
C VAL A 195 21.91 -13.78 26.42
N ASP A 196 20.77 -13.12 26.48
CA ASP A 196 20.62 -11.68 26.42
C ASP A 196 19.40 -11.20 27.24
N PRO A 197 19.54 -11.09 28.58
CA PRO A 197 18.44 -10.74 29.46
C PRO A 197 17.90 -9.31 29.25
N GLY A 198 18.60 -8.46 28.49
CA GLY A 198 18.12 -7.13 28.11
C GLY A 198 17.18 -7.12 26.90
N SER A 199 17.08 -8.24 26.19
CA SER A 199 16.21 -8.40 25.03
C SER A 199 14.75 -8.61 25.43
N VAL A 200 13.84 -7.89 24.78
CA VAL A 200 12.38 -8.04 24.98
C VAL A 200 11.71 -8.31 23.64
N LEU A 201 10.97 -9.42 23.55
CA LEU A 201 10.05 -9.70 22.44
C LEU A 201 8.81 -8.82 22.59
N MET A 202 8.56 -7.94 21.63
CA MET A 202 7.40 -7.03 21.62
C MET A 202 6.22 -7.64 20.86
N GLN A 203 6.51 -8.33 19.75
CA GLN A 203 5.49 -8.92 18.87
C GLN A 203 6.13 -10.03 18.05
N ILE A 204 5.38 -11.11 17.79
CA ILE A 204 5.73 -12.12 16.78
C ILE A 204 4.52 -12.36 15.88
N THR A 205 4.74 -12.55 14.59
CA THR A 205 3.67 -12.61 13.60
C THR A 205 4.00 -13.62 12.52
N ALA A 206 3.03 -14.47 12.17
CA ALA A 206 3.18 -15.38 11.05
C ALA A 206 2.98 -14.58 9.77
N SER A 207 3.79 -14.82 8.74
CA SER A 207 3.57 -14.22 7.43
C SER A 207 3.85 -15.24 6.33
N GLY A 208 3.30 -15.01 5.14
CA GLY A 208 3.59 -15.84 3.95
C GLY A 208 5.07 -15.85 3.54
N THR A 209 5.90 -14.99 4.12
CA THR A 209 7.37 -14.97 3.94
C THR A 209 8.12 -15.61 5.11
N GLY A 210 7.42 -16.24 6.05
CA GLY A 210 7.96 -16.77 7.30
C GLY A 210 7.60 -15.91 8.52
N PRO A 211 7.88 -16.41 9.74
CA PRO A 211 7.64 -15.68 10.96
C PRO A 211 8.52 -14.42 11.02
N LYS A 212 7.93 -13.33 11.51
CA LYS A 212 8.62 -12.08 11.80
C LYS A 212 8.41 -11.75 13.26
N GLY A 213 9.35 -11.04 13.86
CA GLY A 213 9.15 -10.50 15.19
C GLY A 213 9.71 -9.10 15.30
N LEU A 214 9.31 -8.44 16.37
CA LEU A 214 9.78 -7.13 16.78
C LEU A 214 10.41 -7.29 18.16
N TRP A 215 11.67 -6.89 18.28
CA TRP A 215 12.42 -6.98 19.53
C TRP A 215 13.00 -5.63 19.92
N ARG A 216 13.19 -5.44 21.23
CA ARG A 216 13.88 -4.27 21.79
C ARG A 216 15.12 -4.74 22.54
N GLY A 217 16.22 -4.03 22.40
CA GLY A 217 17.42 -4.23 23.23
C GLY A 217 18.29 -5.43 22.85
N ALA A 218 18.09 -6.03 21.67
CA ALA A 218 18.86 -7.21 21.26
C ALA A 218 20.31 -6.91 20.92
N SER A 219 21.21 -7.46 21.73
CA SER A 219 22.65 -7.58 21.46
C SER A 219 22.92 -8.45 20.23
N ALA A 220 24.17 -8.48 19.76
CA ALA A 220 24.57 -9.34 18.65
C ALA A 220 24.30 -10.83 18.94
N ALA A 221 24.60 -11.30 20.16
CA ALA A 221 24.32 -12.67 20.57
C ALA A 221 22.81 -12.96 20.62
N GLY A 222 22.01 -12.01 21.11
CA GLY A 222 20.54 -12.10 21.09
C GLY A 222 19.98 -12.17 19.67
N GLN A 223 20.54 -11.40 18.73
CA GLN A 223 20.13 -11.43 17.32
C GLN A 223 20.37 -12.78 16.65
N ASP A 224 21.45 -13.48 16.99
CA ASP A 224 21.72 -14.82 16.45
C ASP A 224 20.72 -15.86 16.98
N VAL A 225 20.36 -15.78 18.27
CA VAL A 225 19.28 -16.61 18.88
C VAL A 225 17.94 -16.34 18.20
N ILE A 226 17.60 -15.06 18.00
CA ILE A 226 16.37 -14.64 17.32
C ILE A 226 16.32 -15.22 15.89
N ARG A 227 17.39 -15.07 15.11
CA ARG A 227 17.44 -15.56 13.73
C ARG A 227 17.25 -17.07 13.64
N ALA A 228 17.94 -17.82 14.51
CA ALA A 228 17.80 -19.28 14.58
C ALA A 228 16.37 -19.70 14.95
N ALA A 229 15.75 -19.00 15.90
CA ALA A 229 14.39 -19.30 16.34
C ALA A 229 13.33 -18.97 15.28
N LEU A 230 13.47 -17.88 14.53
CA LEU A 230 12.57 -17.59 13.39
C LEU A 230 12.68 -18.65 12.30
N GLN A 231 13.88 -19.15 12.01
CA GLN A 231 14.07 -20.25 11.06
C GLN A 231 13.40 -21.54 11.55
N ASP A 232 13.49 -21.85 12.84
CA ASP A 232 12.81 -22.99 13.46
C ASP A 232 11.28 -22.82 13.42
N LEU A 233 10.76 -21.65 13.79
CA LEU A 233 9.33 -21.34 13.73
C LEU A 233 8.77 -21.41 12.31
N GLY A 234 9.56 -21.05 11.29
CA GLY A 234 9.16 -21.18 9.88
C GLY A 234 9.01 -22.61 9.40
N ARG A 235 9.52 -23.59 10.16
CA ARG A 235 9.41 -25.02 9.87
C ARG A 235 8.25 -25.68 10.60
N ILE A 236 7.51 -24.96 11.44
CA ILE A 236 6.52 -25.55 12.34
C ILE A 236 5.11 -25.21 11.88
N CYS A 237 4.25 -26.22 11.84
CA CYS A 237 2.82 -25.98 11.72
C CYS A 237 2.32 -25.32 12.99
N GLY A 238 1.88 -24.06 12.91
CA GLY A 238 1.35 -23.34 14.07
C GLY A 238 0.28 -24.15 14.79
N ARG A 239 -0.66 -24.74 14.04
CA ARG A 239 -1.81 -25.47 14.59
C ARG A 239 -1.45 -26.74 15.37
N CYS A 240 -0.66 -27.66 14.81
CA CYS A 240 -0.40 -28.97 15.43
C CYS A 240 1.03 -29.15 15.97
N GLY A 241 1.92 -28.17 15.78
CA GLY A 241 3.31 -28.23 16.24
C GLY A 241 4.21 -29.17 15.43
N THR A 242 3.72 -29.77 14.34
CA THR A 242 4.53 -30.64 13.49
C THR A 242 5.66 -29.84 12.85
N VAL A 243 6.89 -30.32 12.99
CA VAL A 243 8.10 -29.74 12.38
C VAL A 243 8.32 -30.38 11.02
N SER A 244 8.55 -29.56 10.00
CA SER A 244 8.95 -29.96 8.67
C SER A 244 10.42 -29.69 8.42
N LYS A 245 11.02 -30.42 7.48
CA LYS A 245 12.38 -30.12 7.01
C LYS A 245 12.42 -28.83 6.18
N GLU A 246 11.30 -28.50 5.56
CA GLU A 246 11.12 -27.35 4.66
C GLU A 246 10.01 -26.43 5.16
N TRP A 247 10.01 -25.18 4.69
CA TRP A 247 9.01 -24.18 5.06
C TRP A 247 7.60 -24.63 4.69
N LEU A 248 6.66 -24.54 5.64
CA LEU A 248 5.32 -25.11 5.50
C LEU A 248 4.34 -24.12 4.88
N GLY A 249 4.19 -24.14 3.56
CA GLY A 249 3.02 -23.55 2.89
C GLY A 249 1.71 -24.32 3.19
N THR A 250 1.80 -25.58 3.61
CA THR A 250 0.68 -26.41 4.07
C THR A 250 1.20 -27.52 4.98
N CYS A 251 0.55 -27.79 6.11
CA CYS A 251 0.91 -28.89 7.00
C CYS A 251 0.37 -30.22 6.48
N SER A 252 1.26 -31.19 6.22
CA SER A 252 0.88 -32.55 5.80
C SER A 252 0.15 -33.35 6.88
N SER A 253 0.32 -32.99 8.16
CA SER A 253 -0.28 -33.69 9.30
C SER A 253 -1.74 -33.27 9.54
N CYS A 254 -2.04 -31.96 9.47
CA CYS A 254 -3.38 -31.45 9.80
C CYS A 254 -4.03 -30.58 8.71
N GLY A 255 -3.41 -30.46 7.54
CA GLY A 255 -3.93 -29.70 6.39
C GLY A 255 -3.90 -28.17 6.55
N TRP A 256 -3.38 -27.65 7.67
CA TRP A 256 -3.35 -26.20 7.95
C TRP A 256 -2.48 -25.44 6.94
N ARG A 257 -2.94 -24.26 6.50
CA ARG A 257 -2.19 -23.32 5.66
C ARG A 257 -2.04 -21.99 6.43
N PRO A 258 -0.81 -21.46 6.61
CA PRO A 258 -0.56 -20.15 7.20
C PRO A 258 -1.04 -18.99 6.33
#